data_AF-A0AAP0QYX6-F1
#
_entry.id   AF-A0AAP0QYX6-F1
#
_cell.length_a   1.000
_cell.length_b   1.000
_cell.length_c   1.000
_cell.angle_alpha   90.00
_cell.angle_beta   90.00
_cell.angle_gamma   90.00
#
_symmetry.space_group_name_H-M   'P 1'
#
loop_
_entity.id
_entity.type
_entity.pdbx_description
1 polymer ?
#
loop_
_entity_poly.entity_id
_entity_poly.type
_entity_poly.pdbx_seq_one_letter_code
_entity_poly.pdbx_strand_id
1 'polypeptide(L)'
;MASNQTIDSLTSHMSLYNFSLSLYTNTNPNPRSSILKWFSSQTVHQRRASLTTVDPKFTQLLLQMLGNVRTQGHGFFIILPDLPSPDRPCLPSLCFRESRGLLSRVSESNESERWIYESTRLFEAKEGERVEECSCSANCLDSVTVCEEFVENVDRFVEAMDKVSNGGFLRGEEGGVSSDWVELEWLKAKGYYSIESFVANRLEVALRLAWLNCNNGRKRGVKLKEKASEAGVAANVFWRKKGCVDWWGNLDAAIRRKVLFAVLGKAAKALVLFGNLVFLSLSLILIAIVICFV
;
A
#
# COMPACT_ATOMS: atom_id res chain seq x y z
N MET A 1 -27.82 -14.83 0.71
CA MET A 1 -28.28 -13.52 0.21
C MET A 1 -28.90 -12.65 1.31
N ALA A 2 -29.71 -13.19 2.24
CA ALA A 2 -30.30 -12.40 3.33
C ALA A 2 -29.32 -11.87 4.38
N SER A 3 -28.20 -12.57 4.66
CA SER A 3 -27.22 -12.16 5.68
C SER A 3 -26.42 -10.91 5.31
N ASN A 4 -26.07 -10.74 4.03
CA ASN A 4 -25.27 -9.61 3.57
C ASN A 4 -26.08 -8.32 3.62
N GLN A 5 -27.39 -8.39 3.32
CA GLN A 5 -28.29 -7.24 3.40
C GLN A 5 -28.51 -6.75 4.84
N THR A 6 -28.55 -7.65 5.83
CA THR A 6 -28.63 -7.27 7.24
C THR A 6 -27.32 -6.65 7.76
N ILE A 7 -26.16 -7.17 7.35
CA ILE A 7 -24.85 -6.58 7.68
C ILE A 7 -24.69 -5.19 7.05
N ASP A 8 -25.16 -5.01 5.82
CA ASP A 8 -25.12 -3.71 5.12
C ASP A 8 -26.02 -2.65 5.79
N SER A 9 -27.18 -3.08 6.30
CA SER A 9 -28.10 -2.21 7.06
C SER A 9 -27.48 -1.77 8.40
N LEU A 10 -26.89 -2.70 9.15
CA LEU A 10 -26.25 -2.42 10.45
C LEU A 10 -25.04 -1.49 10.32
N THR A 11 -24.19 -1.72 9.31
CA THR A 11 -23.00 -0.87 9.06
C THR A 11 -23.40 0.57 8.71
N SER A 12 -24.50 0.75 7.98
CA SER A 12 -25.03 2.08 7.60
C SER A 12 -25.58 2.86 8.81
N HIS A 13 -26.07 2.18 9.84
CA HIS A 13 -26.50 2.82 11.08
C HIS A 13 -25.33 3.15 12.02
N MET A 14 -24.25 2.35 12.01
CA MET A 14 -23.03 2.62 12.81
C MET A 14 -22.26 3.86 12.34
N SER A 15 -22.22 4.12 11.03
CA SER A 15 -21.55 5.32 10.48
C SER A 15 -22.22 6.62 10.91
N LEU A 16 -23.56 6.64 11.03
CA LEU A 16 -24.32 7.79 11.50
C LEU A 16 -24.11 8.07 13.00
N TYR A 17 -24.00 7.02 13.82
CA TYR A 17 -23.81 7.20 15.26
C TYR A 17 -22.40 7.68 15.60
N ASN A 18 -21.38 7.17 14.89
CA ASN A 18 -19.99 7.58 15.09
C ASN A 18 -19.71 9.02 14.63
N PHE A 19 -20.46 9.55 13.65
CA PHE A 19 -20.35 10.95 13.22
C PHE A 19 -20.71 11.94 14.35
N SER A 20 -21.63 11.56 15.23
CA SER A 20 -22.12 12.41 16.31
C SER A 20 -21.18 12.49 17.53
N LEU A 21 -20.24 11.55 17.68
CA LEU A 21 -19.33 11.50 18.84
C LEU A 21 -18.02 12.30 18.66
N SER A 22 -17.74 12.84 17.47
CA SER A 22 -16.46 13.52 17.17
C SER A 22 -16.35 14.98 17.66
N LEU A 23 -17.34 15.47 18.42
CA LEU A 23 -17.38 16.85 18.92
C LEU A 23 -16.53 17.11 20.19
N TYR A 24 -15.78 16.13 20.70
CA TYR A 24 -14.86 16.36 21.81
C TYR A 24 -13.48 16.78 21.32
N THR A 25 -13.25 18.10 21.34
CA THR A 25 -11.97 18.74 21.05
C THR A 25 -10.93 18.34 22.10
N ASN A 26 -10.03 17.41 21.76
CA ASN A 26 -8.89 17.06 22.61
C ASN A 26 -7.72 18.04 22.38
N THR A 27 -7.35 18.79 23.41
CA THR A 27 -6.37 19.89 23.47
C THR A 27 -4.89 19.43 23.45
N ASN A 28 -4.58 18.31 22.80
CA ASN A 28 -3.19 17.88 22.61
C ASN A 28 -2.57 18.67 21.45
N PRO A 29 -1.33 19.20 21.53
CA PRO A 29 -0.68 19.82 20.38
C PRO A 29 -0.60 18.79 19.25
N ASN A 30 -1.41 18.98 18.21
CA ASN A 30 -1.54 18.05 17.10
C ASN A 30 -0.15 17.81 16.47
N PRO A 31 0.37 16.55 16.47
CA PRO A 31 1.69 16.25 15.94
C PRO A 31 1.80 16.49 14.44
N ARG A 32 0.66 16.67 13.73
CA ARG A 32 0.59 16.95 12.29
C ARG A 32 1.58 18.00 11.83
N SER A 33 1.64 19.17 12.48
CA SER A 33 2.54 20.25 12.06
C SER A 33 4.02 19.84 12.14
N SER A 34 4.38 19.09 13.17
CA SER A 34 5.74 18.59 13.39
C SER A 34 6.10 17.46 12.43
N ILE A 35 5.17 16.55 12.16
CA ILE A 35 5.32 15.47 11.17
C ILE A 35 5.50 16.07 9.78
N LEU A 36 4.64 17.01 9.38
CA LEU A 36 4.72 17.65 8.07
C LEU A 36 6.00 18.48 7.92
N LYS A 37 6.39 19.25 8.94
CA LYS A 37 7.67 19.98 8.93
C LYS A 37 8.87 19.04 8.76
N TRP A 38 8.86 17.91 9.48
CA TRP A 38 9.88 16.88 9.33
C TRP A 38 9.86 16.28 7.92
N PHE A 39 8.69 15.89 7.42
CA PHE A 39 8.56 15.27 6.09
C PHE A 39 9.00 16.21 4.97
N SER A 40 8.66 17.50 5.05
CA SER A 40 9.11 18.52 4.09
C SER A 40 10.62 18.78 4.13
N SER A 41 11.28 18.51 5.27
CA SER A 41 12.75 18.64 5.36
C SER A 41 13.51 17.48 4.68
N GLN A 42 12.82 16.40 4.32
CA GLN A 42 13.43 15.22 3.70
C GLN A 42 13.55 15.36 2.17
N THR A 43 14.58 14.75 1.60
CA THR A 43 14.68 14.57 0.14
C THR A 43 13.51 13.72 -0.39
N VAL A 44 13.22 13.82 -1.69
CA VAL A 44 12.11 13.08 -2.30
C VAL A 44 12.27 11.56 -2.08
N HIS A 45 13.48 11.03 -2.22
CA HIS A 45 13.76 9.61 -1.96
C HIS A 45 13.60 9.21 -0.49
N GLN A 46 13.99 10.07 0.46
CA GLN A 46 13.75 9.83 1.89
C GLN A 46 12.25 9.84 2.23
N ARG A 47 11.47 10.71 1.58
CA ARG A 47 10.00 10.72 1.70
C ARG A 47 9.40 9.39 1.21
N ARG A 48 9.82 8.91 0.04
CA ARG A 48 9.41 7.59 -0.49
C ARG A 48 9.81 6.44 0.44
N ALA A 49 11.04 6.47 0.95
CA ALA A 49 11.52 5.46 1.91
C ALA A 49 10.65 5.43 3.17
N SER A 50 10.25 6.60 3.67
CA SER A 50 9.39 6.74 4.86
C SER A 50 7.95 6.27 4.63
N LEU A 51 7.48 6.27 3.39
CA LEU A 51 6.15 5.76 3.01
C LEU A 51 6.16 4.30 2.54
N THR A 52 7.35 3.69 2.44
CA THR A 52 7.45 2.29 2.04
C THR A 52 7.06 1.38 3.20
N THR A 53 6.26 0.36 2.91
CA THR A 53 5.84 -0.64 3.89
C THR A 53 6.13 -2.03 3.38
N VAL A 54 6.61 -2.92 4.25
CA VAL A 54 6.79 -4.35 3.98
C VAL A 54 5.76 -5.09 4.82
N ASP A 55 4.68 -5.50 4.20
CA ASP A 55 3.58 -6.21 4.84
C ASP A 55 2.89 -7.14 3.82
N PRO A 56 3.18 -8.45 3.88
CA PRO A 56 2.61 -9.41 2.95
C PRO A 56 1.09 -9.55 3.13
N LYS A 57 0.56 -9.39 4.34
CA LYS A 57 -0.88 -9.54 4.58
C LYS A 57 -1.64 -8.36 3.98
N PHE A 58 -1.15 -7.14 4.19
CA PHE A 58 -1.69 -5.94 3.56
C PHE A 58 -1.64 -6.03 2.03
N THR A 59 -0.51 -6.44 1.48
CA THR A 59 -0.33 -6.55 0.02
C THR A 59 -1.27 -7.59 -0.58
N GLN A 60 -1.45 -8.73 0.10
CA GLN A 60 -2.41 -9.75 -0.34
C GLN A 60 -3.86 -9.26 -0.31
N LEU A 61 -4.28 -8.54 0.74
CA LEU A 61 -5.61 -7.92 0.78
C LEU A 61 -5.80 -6.91 -0.35
N LEU A 62 -4.80 -6.08 -0.61
CA LEU A 62 -4.84 -5.10 -1.70
C LEU A 62 -5.00 -5.79 -3.07
N LEU A 63 -4.28 -6.89 -3.30
CA LEU A 63 -4.44 -7.71 -4.50
C LEU A 63 -5.82 -8.37 -4.58
N GLN A 64 -6.40 -8.81 -3.46
CA GLN A 64 -7.77 -9.33 -3.42
C GLN A 64 -8.80 -8.25 -3.75
N MET A 65 -8.65 -7.04 -3.19
CA MET A 65 -9.51 -5.90 -3.53
C MET A 65 -9.42 -5.57 -5.02
N LEU A 66 -8.21 -5.49 -5.57
CA LEU A 66 -7.98 -5.23 -7.00
C LEU A 66 -8.60 -6.33 -7.89
N GLY A 67 -8.49 -7.60 -7.48
CA GLY A 67 -9.13 -8.72 -8.16
C GLY A 67 -10.66 -8.61 -8.20
N ASN A 68 -11.27 -8.19 -7.09
CA ASN A 68 -12.72 -7.94 -7.04
C ASN A 68 -13.13 -6.78 -7.96
N VAL A 69 -12.41 -5.66 -7.94
CA VAL A 69 -12.71 -4.53 -8.83
C VAL A 69 -12.60 -4.93 -10.31
N ARG A 70 -11.59 -5.73 -10.67
CA ARG A 70 -11.41 -6.20 -12.05
C ARG A 70 -12.49 -7.17 -12.53
N THR A 71 -13.06 -7.97 -11.62
CA THR A 71 -14.04 -9.02 -11.97
C THR A 71 -15.48 -8.54 -11.86
N GLN A 72 -15.77 -7.69 -10.88
CA GLN A 72 -17.14 -7.25 -10.54
C GLN A 72 -17.38 -5.76 -10.85
N GLY A 73 -16.34 -5.00 -11.21
CA GLY A 73 -16.45 -3.57 -11.47
C GLY A 73 -16.24 -2.71 -10.22
N HIS A 74 -16.59 -1.43 -10.32
CA HIS A 74 -16.36 -0.46 -9.26
C HIS A 74 -17.14 -0.82 -7.98
N GLY A 75 -16.50 -0.69 -6.82
CA GLY A 75 -17.11 -1.00 -5.54
C GLY A 75 -16.24 -0.60 -4.35
N PHE A 76 -16.81 -0.78 -3.17
CA PHE A 76 -16.20 -0.42 -1.91
C PHE A 76 -16.00 -1.65 -1.03
N PHE A 77 -15.10 -1.52 -0.06
CA PHE A 77 -14.65 -2.61 0.77
C PHE A 77 -14.80 -2.28 2.25
N ILE A 78 -14.96 -3.31 3.07
CA ILE A 78 -14.74 -3.23 4.51
C ILE A 78 -14.02 -4.50 4.95
N ILE A 79 -13.00 -4.35 5.79
CA ILE A 79 -12.26 -5.48 6.36
C ILE A 79 -12.94 -5.89 7.67
N LEU A 80 -13.08 -7.20 7.84
CA LEU A 80 -13.60 -7.81 9.06
C LEU A 80 -12.44 -8.53 9.78
N PRO A 81 -11.67 -7.83 10.63
CA PRO A 81 -10.48 -8.40 11.27
C PRO A 81 -10.79 -9.60 12.17
N ASP A 82 -12.01 -9.66 12.71
CA ASP A 82 -12.45 -10.71 13.64
C ASP A 82 -12.93 -11.99 12.93
N LEU A 83 -13.10 -11.96 11.61
CA LEU A 83 -13.54 -13.12 10.82
C LEU A 83 -12.42 -13.57 9.87
N PRO A 84 -11.83 -14.76 10.03
CA PRO A 84 -10.83 -15.25 9.09
C PRO A 84 -11.44 -15.51 7.71
N SER A 85 -10.69 -15.20 6.65
CA SER A 85 -11.12 -15.46 5.28
C SER A 85 -11.24 -16.98 5.02
N PRO A 86 -12.32 -17.45 4.36
CA PRO A 86 -12.50 -18.87 4.05
C PRO A 86 -11.38 -19.46 3.17
N ASP A 87 -10.91 -18.67 2.21
CA ASP A 87 -9.91 -19.10 1.23
C ASP A 87 -8.47 -18.95 1.75
N ARG A 88 -8.25 -18.00 2.67
CA ARG A 88 -6.94 -17.70 3.27
C ARG A 88 -7.09 -17.44 4.77
N PRO A 89 -7.01 -18.48 5.62
CA PRO A 89 -7.26 -18.36 7.06
C PRO A 89 -6.35 -17.37 7.81
N CYS A 90 -5.21 -17.00 7.22
CA CYS A 90 -4.26 -16.03 7.76
C CYS A 90 -4.59 -14.56 7.45
N LEU A 91 -5.60 -14.31 6.62
CA LEU A 91 -6.10 -12.99 6.26
C LEU A 91 -7.51 -12.76 6.84
N PRO A 92 -7.86 -11.51 7.15
CA PRO A 92 -9.21 -11.17 7.56
C PRO A 92 -10.18 -11.28 6.38
N SER A 93 -11.45 -11.45 6.69
CA SER A 93 -12.51 -11.47 5.70
C SER A 93 -12.69 -10.09 5.09
N LEU A 94 -12.97 -10.07 3.79
CA LEU A 94 -13.16 -8.86 3.02
C LEU A 94 -14.59 -8.85 2.47
N CYS A 95 -15.38 -7.85 2.85
CA CYS A 95 -16.69 -7.64 2.28
C CYS A 95 -16.59 -6.64 1.14
N PHE A 96 -17.08 -7.04 -0.03
CA PHE A 96 -17.15 -6.20 -1.21
C PHE A 96 -18.59 -5.77 -1.46
N ARG A 97 -18.78 -4.47 -1.63
CA ARG A 97 -20.05 -3.86 -2.02
C ARG A 97 -19.90 -3.22 -3.38
N GLU A 98 -20.47 -3.86 -4.39
CA GLU A 98 -20.53 -3.31 -5.74
C GLU A 98 -21.27 -1.96 -5.72
N SER A 99 -20.80 -1.02 -6.53
CA SER A 99 -21.43 0.28 -6.68
C SER A 99 -21.54 0.66 -8.15
N ARG A 100 -22.74 1.10 -8.55
CA ARG A 100 -23.06 1.42 -9.95
C ARG A 100 -23.62 2.83 -10.05
N GLY A 101 -23.66 3.35 -11.28
CA GLY A 101 -24.35 4.60 -11.58
C GLY A 101 -23.64 5.84 -11.00
N LEU A 102 -24.31 6.58 -10.11
CA LEU A 102 -23.78 7.84 -9.58
C LEU A 102 -22.50 7.62 -8.75
N LEU A 103 -22.47 6.59 -7.91
CA LEU A 103 -21.32 6.33 -7.04
C LEU A 103 -20.06 5.98 -7.85
N SER A 104 -20.20 5.20 -8.94
CA SER A 104 -19.10 4.93 -9.88
C SER A 104 -18.60 6.21 -10.54
N ARG A 105 -19.52 7.04 -11.05
CA ARG A 105 -19.17 8.31 -11.72
C ARG A 105 -18.47 9.30 -10.80
N VAL A 106 -18.90 9.39 -9.54
CA VAL A 106 -18.26 10.25 -8.53
C VAL A 106 -16.84 9.78 -8.24
N SER A 107 -16.65 8.47 -8.04
CA SER A 107 -15.32 7.87 -7.86
C SER A 107 -14.41 8.10 -9.07
N GLU A 108 -14.93 7.87 -10.28
CA GLU A 108 -14.20 8.15 -11.53
C GLU A 108 -13.82 9.62 -11.66
N SER A 109 -14.59 10.56 -11.13
CA SER A 109 -14.23 11.99 -11.15
C SER A 109 -13.24 12.40 -10.05
N ASN A 110 -12.93 11.51 -9.10
CA ASN A 110 -12.09 11.85 -7.96
C ASN A 110 -10.59 11.80 -8.32
N GLU A 111 -10.05 12.97 -8.66
CA GLU A 111 -8.64 13.12 -9.04
C GLU A 111 -7.67 12.71 -7.93
N SER A 112 -8.04 12.88 -6.65
CA SER A 112 -7.16 12.55 -5.53
C SER A 112 -7.07 11.05 -5.31
N GLU A 113 -8.20 10.35 -5.40
CA GLU A 113 -8.22 8.88 -5.39
C GLU A 113 -7.43 8.33 -6.58
N ARG A 114 -7.72 8.80 -7.81
CA ARG A 114 -6.97 8.39 -9.00
C ARG A 114 -5.46 8.58 -8.83
N TRP A 115 -5.03 9.74 -8.33
CA TRP A 115 -3.62 10.03 -8.18
C TRP A 115 -2.93 9.11 -7.16
N ILE A 116 -3.60 8.77 -6.04
CA ILE A 116 -3.09 7.76 -5.09
C ILE A 116 -2.98 6.39 -5.75
N TYR A 117 -4.02 5.97 -6.47
CA TYR A 117 -4.03 4.69 -7.18
C TYR A 117 -2.87 4.59 -8.19
N GLU A 118 -2.74 5.57 -9.07
CA GLU A 118 -1.71 5.62 -10.11
C GLU A 118 -0.29 5.74 -9.55
N SER A 119 -0.16 6.35 -8.37
CA SER A 119 1.14 6.52 -7.70
C SER A 119 1.58 5.29 -6.93
N THR A 120 0.68 4.35 -6.63
CA THR A 120 1.00 3.16 -5.83
C THR A 120 1.84 2.17 -6.63
N ARG A 121 2.88 1.61 -6.00
CA ARG A 121 3.78 0.60 -6.58
C ARG A 121 3.92 -0.59 -5.64
N LEU A 122 3.85 -1.79 -6.20
CA LEU A 122 4.04 -3.05 -5.48
C LEU A 122 5.33 -3.70 -5.93
N PHE A 123 6.07 -4.30 -5.00
CA PHE A 123 7.29 -5.03 -5.30
C PHE A 123 7.57 -6.10 -4.23
N GLU A 124 8.55 -6.96 -4.50
CA GLU A 124 9.01 -8.02 -3.60
C GLU A 124 10.26 -7.55 -2.84
N ALA A 125 10.23 -7.57 -1.50
CA ALA A 125 11.34 -7.14 -0.64
C ALA A 125 12.59 -8.02 -0.74
N LYS A 126 12.36 -9.32 -0.98
CA LYS A 126 13.37 -10.38 -1.03
C LYS A 126 13.82 -10.72 -2.45
N GLU A 127 13.43 -9.89 -3.42
CA GLU A 127 13.82 -10.08 -4.80
C GLU A 127 15.34 -10.13 -4.93
N GLY A 128 15.87 -11.23 -5.48
CA GLY A 128 17.31 -11.46 -5.64
C GLY A 128 18.02 -12.13 -4.45
N GLU A 129 17.33 -12.43 -3.33
CA GLU A 129 17.92 -13.18 -2.21
C GLU A 129 17.97 -14.70 -2.47
N ARG A 130 17.14 -15.22 -3.38
CA ARG A 130 17.08 -16.64 -3.76
C ARG A 130 17.36 -16.80 -5.25
N VAL A 131 18.45 -17.48 -5.59
CA VAL A 131 18.91 -17.70 -6.98
C VAL A 131 18.12 -18.82 -7.67
N GLU A 132 17.41 -19.66 -6.92
CA GLU A 132 16.84 -20.93 -7.41
C GLU A 132 15.36 -20.85 -7.79
N GLU A 133 14.63 -19.80 -7.40
CA GLU A 133 13.19 -19.67 -7.63
C GLU A 133 12.86 -18.38 -8.39
N CYS A 134 12.98 -18.41 -9.72
CA CYS A 134 12.39 -17.37 -10.58
C CYS A 134 10.89 -17.64 -10.74
N SER A 135 10.13 -17.58 -9.65
CA SER A 135 8.66 -17.61 -9.68
C SER A 135 8.12 -16.24 -9.34
N CYS A 136 7.91 -15.40 -10.35
CA CYS A 136 7.27 -14.10 -10.19
C CYS A 136 5.75 -14.29 -9.99
N SER A 137 5.36 -14.89 -8.87
CA SER A 137 3.94 -15.01 -8.51
C SER A 137 3.46 -13.70 -7.88
N ALA A 138 2.21 -13.32 -8.11
CA ALA A 138 1.58 -12.21 -7.38
C ALA A 138 1.60 -12.44 -5.85
N ASN A 139 1.73 -13.69 -5.41
CA ASN A 139 1.90 -14.04 -4.00
C ASN A 139 3.27 -13.66 -3.40
N CYS A 140 4.26 -13.32 -4.24
CA CYS A 140 5.59 -12.88 -3.80
C CYS A 140 5.65 -11.37 -3.49
N LEU A 141 4.63 -10.60 -3.91
CA LEU A 141 4.56 -9.18 -3.60
C LEU A 141 4.22 -8.99 -2.14
N ASP A 142 5.13 -8.34 -1.42
CA ASP A 142 5.02 -8.11 0.03
C ASP A 142 5.23 -6.63 0.42
N SER A 143 5.59 -5.78 -0.54
CA SER A 143 5.99 -4.41 -0.28
C SER A 143 5.22 -3.42 -1.13
N VAL A 144 4.88 -2.28 -0.51
CA VAL A 144 4.17 -1.16 -1.14
C VAL A 144 4.98 0.11 -0.99
N THR A 145 5.10 0.88 -2.06
CA THR A 145 5.70 2.22 -2.06
C THR A 145 4.92 3.13 -3.02
N VAL A 146 5.38 4.37 -3.18
CA VAL A 146 4.78 5.37 -4.06
C VAL A 146 5.79 5.89 -5.08
N CYS A 147 5.26 6.48 -6.14
CA CYS A 147 6.02 7.18 -7.18
C CYS A 147 6.70 8.44 -6.64
N GLU A 148 7.66 8.95 -7.42
CA GLU A 148 8.44 10.11 -7.02
C GLU A 148 7.61 11.39 -7.07
N GLU A 149 6.86 11.56 -8.16
CA GLU A 149 6.00 12.70 -8.45
C GLU A 149 4.92 12.88 -7.37
N PHE A 150 4.49 11.78 -6.75
CA PHE A 150 3.46 11.80 -5.71
C PHE A 150 3.92 12.50 -4.43
N VAL A 151 5.20 12.36 -4.08
CA VAL A 151 5.75 12.92 -2.85
C VAL A 151 6.66 14.10 -3.08
N GLU A 152 6.96 14.46 -4.33
CA GLU A 152 7.84 15.58 -4.70
C GLU A 152 7.32 16.92 -4.14
N ASN A 153 6.02 17.19 -4.32
CA ASN A 153 5.35 18.36 -3.74
C ASN A 153 4.55 17.94 -2.49
N VAL A 154 5.04 18.33 -1.31
CA VAL A 154 4.40 17.95 -0.03
C VAL A 154 3.01 18.57 0.11
N ASP A 155 2.80 19.80 -0.34
CA ASP A 155 1.49 20.45 -0.20
C ASP A 155 0.43 19.73 -1.03
N ARG A 156 0.78 19.34 -2.26
CA ARG A 156 -0.10 18.56 -3.14
C ARG A 156 -0.37 17.16 -2.57
N PHE A 157 0.67 16.49 -2.05
CA PHE A 157 0.52 15.22 -1.33
C PHE A 157 -0.46 15.34 -0.16
N VAL A 158 -0.29 16.36 0.70
CA VAL A 158 -1.15 16.61 1.85
C VAL A 158 -2.58 16.91 1.42
N GLU A 159 -2.77 17.70 0.35
CA GLU A 159 -4.09 18.00 -0.21
C GLU A 159 -4.80 16.72 -0.68
N ALA A 160 -4.12 15.82 -1.38
CA ALA A 160 -4.69 14.56 -1.83
C ALA A 160 -5.07 13.65 -0.65
N MET A 161 -4.18 13.55 0.35
CA MET A 161 -4.43 12.77 1.56
C MET A 161 -5.59 13.35 2.39
N ASP A 162 -5.69 14.68 2.50
CA ASP A 162 -6.82 15.35 3.15
C ASP A 162 -8.13 15.13 2.38
N LYS A 163 -8.14 15.24 1.04
CA LYS A 163 -9.33 15.00 0.23
C LYS A 163 -9.86 13.57 0.40
N VAL A 164 -8.97 12.57 0.35
CA VAL A 164 -9.36 11.16 0.54
C VAL A 164 -9.80 10.88 1.98
N SER A 165 -9.15 11.48 2.98
CA SER A 165 -9.49 11.29 4.40
C SER A 165 -10.59 12.21 4.94
N ASN A 166 -11.22 13.03 4.09
CA ASN A 166 -12.15 14.09 4.53
C ASN A 166 -11.54 15.04 5.59
N GLY A 167 -10.26 15.36 5.44
CA GLY A 167 -9.47 16.20 6.35
C GLY A 167 -8.95 15.48 7.59
N GLY A 168 -9.15 14.16 7.71
CA GLY A 168 -8.72 13.35 8.86
C GLY A 168 -7.21 13.06 8.92
N PHE A 169 -6.49 13.24 7.81
CA PHE A 169 -5.07 12.89 7.68
C PHE A 169 -4.22 13.51 8.79
N LEU A 170 -3.48 12.71 9.56
CA LEU A 170 -2.63 13.15 10.68
C LEU A 170 -3.36 13.93 11.80
N ARG A 171 -4.71 13.97 11.83
CA ARG A 171 -5.45 14.74 12.85
C ARG A 171 -5.92 13.91 14.06
N GLY A 172 -5.96 12.59 13.94
CA GLY A 172 -6.32 11.68 15.04
C GLY A 172 -5.15 11.37 15.99
N GLU A 173 -5.46 10.83 17.17
CA GLU A 173 -4.48 10.50 18.22
C GLU A 173 -3.36 9.55 17.75
N GLU A 174 -2.20 9.57 18.43
CA GLU A 174 -1.08 8.65 18.18
C GLU A 174 -1.39 7.19 18.60
N GLY A 175 -2.52 6.96 19.28
CA GLY A 175 -2.98 5.64 19.69
C GLY A 175 -3.41 4.77 18.50
N GLY A 176 -3.06 3.48 18.53
CA GLY A 176 -3.61 2.49 17.58
C GLY A 176 -2.69 2.06 16.43
N VAL A 177 -1.53 2.70 16.22
CA VAL A 177 -0.56 2.34 15.15
C VAL A 177 0.15 0.97 15.39
N SER A 178 -0.17 0.30 16.50
CA SER A 178 0.45 -0.96 16.93
C SER A 178 -0.34 -2.22 16.56
N SER A 179 -1.55 -2.09 16.02
CA SER A 179 -2.34 -3.25 15.57
C SER A 179 -1.79 -3.81 14.24
N ASP A 180 -2.04 -5.08 13.94
CA ASP A 180 -1.71 -5.64 12.62
C ASP A 180 -2.65 -5.09 11.53
N TRP A 181 -3.91 -4.77 11.90
CA TRP A 181 -4.92 -4.18 11.03
C TRP A 181 -5.29 -2.78 11.53
N VAL A 182 -4.37 -1.82 11.33
CA VAL A 182 -4.60 -0.44 11.74
C VAL A 182 -5.58 0.23 10.78
N GLU A 183 -6.81 0.42 11.22
CA GLU A 183 -7.76 1.33 10.60
C GLU A 183 -7.86 2.60 11.46
N LEU A 184 -7.38 3.72 10.91
CA LEU A 184 -7.48 5.02 11.56
C LEU A 184 -8.94 5.45 11.66
N GLU A 185 -9.25 6.32 12.63
CA GLU A 185 -10.62 6.75 12.92
C GLU A 185 -11.33 7.33 11.69
N TRP A 186 -10.62 8.09 10.86
CA TRP A 186 -11.19 8.66 9.64
C TRP A 186 -11.57 7.59 8.60
N LEU A 187 -10.84 6.48 8.56
CA LEU A 187 -11.16 5.36 7.67
C LEU A 187 -12.36 4.59 8.23
N LYS A 188 -12.37 4.31 9.53
CA LYS A 188 -13.49 3.66 10.22
C LYS A 188 -14.79 4.44 10.06
N ALA A 189 -14.72 5.77 10.14
CA ALA A 189 -15.87 6.66 9.97
C ALA A 189 -16.50 6.57 8.57
N LYS A 190 -15.76 6.16 7.54
CA LYS A 190 -16.29 5.95 6.18
C LYS A 190 -17.15 4.67 6.09
N GLY A 191 -16.92 3.68 6.94
CA GLY A 191 -17.54 2.36 6.82
C GLY A 191 -16.98 1.62 5.61
N TYR A 192 -17.72 1.59 4.51
CA TYR A 192 -17.22 1.05 3.23
C TYR A 192 -16.28 2.06 2.56
N TYR A 193 -15.08 1.64 2.21
CA TYR A 193 -14.03 2.51 1.66
C TYR A 193 -13.43 1.97 0.35
N SER A 194 -12.86 2.88 -0.43
CA SER A 194 -12.20 2.60 -1.70
C SER A 194 -10.80 2.00 -1.50
N ILE A 195 -10.21 1.42 -2.54
CA ILE A 195 -8.83 0.90 -2.49
C ILE A 195 -7.86 2.03 -2.13
N GLU A 196 -8.11 3.21 -2.67
CA GLU A 196 -7.35 4.43 -2.52
C GLU A 196 -7.40 4.94 -1.07
N SER A 197 -8.57 4.89 -0.45
CA SER A 197 -8.74 5.17 0.99
C SER A 197 -7.96 4.18 1.85
N PHE A 198 -7.97 2.89 1.49
CA PHE A 198 -7.22 1.86 2.21
C PHE A 198 -5.71 2.06 2.10
N VAL A 199 -5.21 2.39 0.91
CA VAL A 199 -3.80 2.73 0.67
C VAL A 199 -3.42 4.01 1.42
N ALA A 200 -4.24 5.06 1.37
CA ALA A 200 -3.99 6.32 2.08
C ALA A 200 -3.87 6.10 3.60
N ASN A 201 -4.73 5.28 4.18
CA ASN A 201 -4.62 4.87 5.58
C ASN A 201 -3.27 4.18 5.86
N ARG A 202 -2.82 3.28 4.98
CA ARG A 202 -1.52 2.61 5.15
C ARG A 202 -0.34 3.58 5.02
N LEU A 203 -0.40 4.53 4.09
CA LEU A 203 0.62 5.57 3.92
C LEU A 203 0.71 6.48 5.15
N GLU A 204 -0.43 6.84 5.75
CA GLU A 204 -0.43 7.62 7.00
C GLU A 204 0.20 6.84 8.16
N VAL A 205 -0.14 5.56 8.30
CA VAL A 205 0.46 4.66 9.29
C VAL A 205 1.98 4.57 9.10
N ALA A 206 2.44 4.36 7.86
CA ALA A 206 3.86 4.32 7.52
C ALA A 206 4.57 5.64 7.90
N LEU A 207 3.97 6.78 7.54
CA LEU A 207 4.51 8.09 7.84
C LEU A 207 4.64 8.34 9.35
N ARG A 208 3.60 7.99 10.12
CA ARG A 208 3.62 8.09 11.59
C ARG A 208 4.72 7.20 12.19
N LEU A 209 4.84 5.96 11.73
CA LEU A 209 5.88 5.03 12.21
C LEU A 209 7.29 5.49 11.84
N ALA A 210 7.51 6.00 10.63
CA ALA A 210 8.79 6.54 10.19
C ALA A 210 9.19 7.78 11.01
N TRP A 211 8.26 8.72 11.22
CA TRP A 211 8.48 9.90 12.07
C TRP A 211 8.81 9.50 13.51
N LEU A 212 8.11 8.50 14.06
CA LEU A 212 8.44 7.95 15.37
C LEU A 212 9.85 7.33 15.36
N ASN A 213 10.19 6.49 14.38
CA ASN A 213 11.51 5.86 14.31
C ASN A 213 12.66 6.89 14.28
N CYS A 214 12.47 8.03 13.61
CA CYS A 214 13.48 9.10 13.54
C CYS A 214 13.56 9.95 14.82
N ASN A 215 12.47 10.09 15.58
CA ASN A 215 12.42 10.93 16.77
C ASN A 215 12.60 10.11 18.06
N ASN A 216 13.85 9.93 18.51
CA ASN A 216 14.24 9.06 19.64
C ASN A 216 13.85 9.56 21.06
N GLY A 217 12.86 10.44 21.21
CA GLY A 217 12.68 11.24 22.44
C GLY A 217 11.66 10.78 23.48
N ARG A 218 10.83 9.75 23.24
CA ARG A 218 9.75 9.37 24.18
C ARG A 218 9.88 7.93 24.68
N LYS A 219 9.59 7.70 25.97
CA LYS A 219 9.44 6.35 26.55
C LYS A 219 8.30 5.65 25.81
N ARG A 220 8.63 4.66 24.97
CA ARG A 220 7.68 3.91 24.14
C ARG A 220 7.40 2.55 24.75
N GLY A 221 6.16 2.07 24.60
CA GLY A 221 5.84 0.67 24.82
C GLY A 221 6.57 -0.23 23.81
N VAL A 222 6.87 -1.46 24.22
CA VAL A 222 7.65 -2.45 23.43
C VAL A 222 7.09 -2.63 22.01
N LYS A 223 5.76 -2.81 21.88
CA LYS A 223 5.10 -3.02 20.58
C LYS A 223 5.26 -1.85 19.59
N LEU A 224 5.18 -0.62 20.08
CA LEU A 224 5.36 0.56 19.21
C LEU A 224 6.82 0.72 18.76
N LYS A 225 7.77 0.28 19.60
CA LYS A 225 9.19 0.24 19.23
C LYS A 225 9.46 -0.80 18.14
N GLU A 226 8.84 -1.97 18.22
CA GLU A 226 8.93 -3.00 17.18
C GLU A 226 8.38 -2.49 15.84
N LYS A 227 7.17 -1.90 15.83
CA LYS A 227 6.59 -1.32 14.60
C LYS A 227 7.41 -0.16 14.01
N ALA A 228 7.99 0.70 14.86
CA ALA A 228 8.91 1.74 14.39
C ALA A 228 10.19 1.12 13.77
N SER A 229 10.69 0.02 14.33
CA SER A 229 11.81 -0.74 13.78
C SER A 229 11.45 -1.39 12.43
N GLU A 230 10.23 -1.94 12.29
CA GLU A 230 9.72 -2.47 11.01
C GLU A 230 9.73 -1.39 9.91
N ALA A 231 9.36 -0.16 10.24
CA ALA A 231 9.44 0.97 9.29
C ALA A 231 10.89 1.26 8.87
N GLY A 232 11.86 1.12 9.79
CA GLY A 232 13.29 1.19 9.45
C GLY A 232 13.74 0.09 8.50
N VAL A 233 13.25 -1.14 8.69
CA VAL A 233 13.51 -2.27 7.78
C VAL A 233 12.91 -1.99 6.39
N ALA A 234 11.69 -1.48 6.34
CA ALA A 234 11.02 -1.12 5.08
C ALA A 234 11.78 -0.01 4.32
N ALA A 235 12.32 0.99 5.02
CA ALA A 235 13.19 1.99 4.42
C ALA A 235 14.46 1.37 3.82
N ASN A 236 15.10 0.40 4.51
CA ASN A 236 16.28 -0.30 3.97
C ASN A 236 15.94 -1.12 2.71
N VAL A 237 14.77 -1.77 2.69
CA VAL A 237 14.26 -2.48 1.52
C VAL A 237 14.09 -1.52 0.33
N PHE A 238 13.50 -0.35 0.55
CA PHE A 238 13.41 0.69 -0.48
C PHE A 238 14.79 1.09 -1.02
N TRP A 239 15.76 1.36 -0.16
CA TRP A 239 17.10 1.77 -0.59
C TRP A 239 17.83 0.68 -1.37
N ARG A 240 17.68 -0.60 -0.99
CA ARG A 240 18.20 -1.72 -1.80
C ARG A 240 17.59 -1.72 -3.20
N LYS A 241 16.26 -1.64 -3.29
CA LYS A 241 15.55 -1.65 -4.59
C LYS A 241 15.93 -0.43 -5.44
N LYS A 242 15.98 0.75 -4.85
CA LYS A 242 16.45 1.97 -5.51
C LYS A 242 17.88 1.82 -6.03
N GLY A 243 18.79 1.25 -5.23
CA GLY A 243 20.16 0.97 -5.67
C GLY A 243 20.23 0.08 -6.90
N CYS A 244 19.38 -0.95 -6.99
CA CYS A 244 19.26 -1.79 -8.19
C CYS A 244 18.74 -1.01 -9.41
N VAL A 245 17.72 -0.17 -9.22
CA VAL A 245 17.15 0.67 -10.30
C VAL A 245 18.14 1.71 -10.78
N ASP A 246 18.80 2.42 -9.87
CA ASP A 246 19.83 3.41 -10.18
C ASP A 246 21.01 2.75 -10.90
N TRP A 247 21.46 1.58 -10.41
CA TRP A 247 22.50 0.80 -11.06
C TRP A 247 22.13 0.49 -12.51
N TRP A 248 20.92 -0.01 -12.75
CA TRP A 248 20.44 -0.32 -14.10
C TRP A 248 20.31 0.91 -15.00
N GLY A 249 19.78 2.01 -14.47
CA GLY A 249 19.62 3.27 -15.19
C GLY A 249 20.96 3.86 -15.65
N ASN A 250 22.00 3.67 -14.84
CA ASN A 250 23.36 4.13 -15.12
C ASN A 250 24.15 3.20 -16.08
N LEU A 251 23.59 2.05 -16.50
CA LEU A 251 24.24 1.19 -17.49
C LEU A 251 24.09 1.74 -18.91
N ASP A 252 25.17 1.66 -19.69
CA ASP A 252 25.13 1.96 -21.11
C ASP A 252 24.12 1.08 -21.85
N ALA A 253 23.50 1.63 -22.89
CA ALA A 253 22.49 0.93 -23.69
C ALA A 253 23.02 -0.39 -24.28
N ALA A 254 24.31 -0.44 -24.64
CA ALA A 254 24.98 -1.64 -25.14
C ALA A 254 25.09 -2.72 -24.06
N ILE A 255 25.38 -2.34 -22.81
CA ILE A 255 25.49 -3.26 -21.67
C ILE A 255 24.10 -3.74 -21.28
N ARG A 256 23.10 -2.85 -21.17
CA ARG A 256 21.70 -3.22 -20.93
C ARG A 256 21.21 -4.24 -21.95
N ARG A 257 21.48 -4.01 -23.24
CA ARG A 257 21.15 -4.94 -24.32
C ARG A 257 21.82 -6.31 -24.14
N LYS A 258 23.12 -6.35 -23.81
CA LYS A 258 23.85 -7.61 -23.54
C LYS A 258 23.27 -8.36 -22.36
N VAL A 259 22.93 -7.68 -21.26
CA VAL A 259 22.31 -8.29 -20.09
C VAL A 259 20.93 -8.86 -20.45
N LEU A 260 20.09 -8.09 -21.15
CA LEU A 260 18.80 -8.57 -21.63
C LEU A 260 18.94 -9.81 -22.53
N PHE A 261 19.85 -9.79 -23.50
CA PHE A 261 20.09 -10.97 -24.35
C PHE A 261 20.61 -12.17 -23.58
N ALA A 262 21.48 -11.96 -22.57
CA ALA A 262 21.97 -13.05 -21.73
C ALA A 262 20.85 -13.67 -20.89
N VAL A 263 19.96 -12.84 -20.31
CA VAL A 263 18.81 -13.30 -19.53
C VAL A 263 17.79 -14.01 -20.43
N LEU A 264 17.41 -13.39 -21.55
CA LEU A 264 16.50 -13.99 -22.53
C LEU A 264 17.06 -15.28 -23.12
N GLY A 265 18.36 -15.35 -23.40
CA GLY A 265 19.02 -16.56 -23.89
C GLY A 265 19.01 -17.69 -22.86
N LYS A 266 19.23 -17.38 -21.57
CA LYS A 266 19.09 -18.36 -20.48
C LYS A 266 17.64 -18.83 -20.30
N ALA A 267 16.68 -17.91 -20.35
CA ALA A 267 15.27 -18.25 -20.28
C ALA A 267 14.83 -19.13 -21.47
N ALA A 268 15.24 -18.77 -22.70
CA ALA A 268 15.01 -19.56 -23.90
C ALA A 268 15.61 -20.97 -23.81
N LYS A 269 16.80 -21.12 -23.25
CA LYS A 269 17.42 -22.44 -23.02
C LYS A 269 16.63 -23.27 -21.98
N ALA A 270 16.11 -22.64 -20.93
CA ALA A 270 15.25 -23.30 -19.96
C ALA A 270 13.91 -23.74 -20.58
N LEU A 271 13.32 -22.92 -21.46
CA LEU A 271 12.10 -23.27 -22.20
C LEU A 271 12.28 -24.46 -23.14
N VAL A 272 13.43 -24.56 -23.81
CA VAL A 272 13.75 -25.69 -24.70
C VAL A 272 13.97 -26.98 -23.90
N LEU A 273 14.46 -26.89 -22.66
CA LEU A 273 14.67 -28.04 -21.77
C LEU A 273 13.39 -28.50 -21.06
N PHE A 274 12.46 -27.58 -20.78
CA PHE A 274 11.18 -27.85 -20.11
C PHE A 274 10.01 -27.63 -21.07
N GLY A 275 9.82 -28.57 -22.00
CA GLY A 275 8.74 -28.54 -22.98
C GLY A 275 7.35 -28.33 -22.36
N ASN A 276 6.62 -27.37 -22.94
CA ASN A 276 5.17 -27.13 -22.79
C ASN A 276 4.59 -26.64 -21.44
N LEU A 277 5.38 -26.34 -20.41
CA LEU A 277 4.83 -25.78 -19.15
C LEU A 277 5.18 -24.30 -18.85
N VAL A 278 5.94 -23.62 -19.72
CA VAL A 278 6.67 -22.39 -19.35
C VAL A 278 6.27 -21.15 -20.18
N PHE A 279 5.25 -21.23 -21.05
CA PHE A 279 4.75 -20.06 -21.79
C PHE A 279 4.14 -18.96 -20.88
N LEU A 280 3.58 -19.35 -19.73
CA LEU A 280 3.11 -18.42 -18.68
C LEU A 280 4.27 -17.75 -17.92
N SER A 281 5.42 -18.43 -17.81
CA SER A 281 6.62 -17.90 -17.14
C SER A 281 7.32 -16.82 -17.96
N LEU A 282 7.33 -16.91 -19.29
CA LEU A 282 7.88 -15.85 -20.16
C LEU A 282 7.12 -14.52 -20.02
N SER A 283 5.79 -14.61 -19.94
CA SER A 283 4.93 -13.45 -19.71
C SER A 283 5.23 -12.83 -18.35
N LEU A 284 5.42 -13.66 -17.31
CA LEU A 284 5.78 -13.22 -15.96
C LEU A 284 7.23 -12.71 -15.83
N ILE A 285 8.18 -13.22 -16.62
CA ILE A 285 9.56 -12.74 -16.66
C ILE A 285 9.65 -11.42 -17.43
N LEU A 286 8.93 -11.26 -18.54
CA LEU A 286 8.81 -9.96 -19.20
C LEU A 286 8.06 -8.97 -18.33
N ILE A 287 7.00 -9.40 -17.63
CA ILE A 287 6.29 -8.58 -16.66
C ILE A 287 7.20 -8.25 -15.47
N ALA A 288 8.03 -9.16 -14.98
CA ALA A 288 9.01 -8.86 -13.93
C ALA A 288 10.10 -7.91 -14.43
N ILE A 289 10.59 -8.05 -15.66
CA ILE A 289 11.54 -7.09 -16.25
C ILE A 289 10.86 -5.74 -16.47
N VAL A 290 9.59 -5.69 -16.87
CA VAL A 290 8.85 -4.44 -17.11
C VAL A 290 8.40 -3.79 -15.78
N ILE A 291 8.02 -4.57 -14.77
CA ILE A 291 7.64 -4.12 -13.42
C ILE A 291 8.87 -3.77 -12.58
N CYS A 292 10.03 -4.41 -12.82
CA CYS A 292 11.27 -4.03 -12.13
C CYS A 292 11.91 -2.76 -12.67
N PHE A 293 11.45 -2.22 -13.80
CA PHE A 293 12.06 -1.07 -14.47
C PHE A 293 11.10 0.08 -14.85
N VAL A 294 9.87 0.11 -14.33
CA VAL A 294 8.91 1.24 -14.39
C VAL A 294 8.32 1.49 -13.00
#